data_AF-A0A3Q0JL67-F1
#
_entry.id   AF-A0A3Q0JL67-F1
#
_cell.length_a   1.000
_cell.length_b   1.000
_cell.length_c   1.000
_cell.angle_alpha   90.00
_cell.angle_beta   90.00
_cell.angle_gamma   90.00
#
_symmetry.space_group_name_H-M   'P 1'
#
loop_
_entity.id
_entity.type
_entity.pdbx_description
1 polymer ?
#
loop_
_entity_poly.entity_id
_entity_poly.type
_entity_poly.pdbx_seq_one_letter_code
_entity_poly.pdbx_strand_id
1 'polypeptide(L)'
;MQRNAFVITVRLLLQVIHKEGGSSEVQYRDIVKIIDVKLREITTVLQVIHKEGGSSEIRGACDKSKTLLLDVKDGYGKLSDKVQSLSYHRFNDHWKFISQRVTFLIALINYLESGTLATLDQVTEI
;
A
#
# COMPACT_ATOMS: atom_id res chain seq x y z
N MET A 1 -9.54 15.25 17.98
CA MET A 1 -9.93 13.84 17.74
C MET A 1 -9.86 13.42 16.25
N GLN A 2 -8.95 14.00 15.43
CA GLN A 2 -8.78 13.59 14.01
C GLN A 2 -7.30 13.48 13.57
N ARG A 3 -6.34 13.53 14.50
CA ARG A 3 -4.91 13.58 14.15
C ARG A 3 -4.20 12.23 14.02
N ASN A 4 -4.86 11.11 14.33
CA ASN A 4 -4.15 9.83 14.48
C ASN A 4 -4.11 8.97 13.21
N ALA A 5 -5.07 9.10 12.29
CA ALA A 5 -5.08 8.30 11.06
C ALA A 5 -4.03 8.74 10.03
N PHE A 6 -3.63 10.02 10.05
CA PHE A 6 -2.67 10.58 9.09
C PHE A 6 -1.20 10.37 9.52
N VAL A 7 -0.96 10.01 10.79
CA VAL A 7 0.38 9.80 11.36
C VAL A 7 1.00 8.46 10.93
N ILE A 8 0.25 7.59 10.25
CA ILE A 8 0.69 6.19 10.07
C ILE A 8 1.34 5.95 8.70
N THR A 9 0.93 6.66 7.65
CA THR A 9 1.76 6.81 6.43
C THR A 9 3.10 7.48 6.76
N VAL A 10 3.12 8.30 7.80
CA VAL A 10 4.28 9.08 8.25
C VAL A 10 5.27 8.23 9.06
N ARG A 11 4.85 7.15 9.75
CA ARG A 11 5.74 6.40 10.66
C ARG A 11 6.63 5.36 9.98
N LEU A 12 6.13 4.69 8.94
CA LEU A 12 6.93 3.82 8.06
C LEU A 12 7.96 4.61 7.24
N LEU A 13 7.67 5.88 6.93
CA LEU A 13 8.58 6.78 6.24
C LEU A 13 9.52 7.55 7.19
N LEU A 14 9.12 7.90 8.42
CA LEU A 14 9.95 8.69 9.35
C LEU A 14 11.10 7.92 10.01
N GLN A 15 11.06 6.59 10.14
CA GLN A 15 12.19 5.85 10.73
C GLN A 15 13.42 5.79 9.82
N VAL A 16 13.32 6.25 8.57
CA VAL A 16 14.33 6.03 7.53
C VAL A 16 14.96 7.35 7.01
N ILE A 17 14.48 8.53 7.45
CA ILE A 17 14.85 9.86 6.89
C ILE A 17 15.95 10.59 7.70
N HIS A 18 17.01 9.90 8.14
CA HIS A 18 18.15 10.57 8.79
C HIS A 18 19.50 10.16 8.20
N LYS A 19 19.74 10.45 6.91
CA LYS A 19 21.08 10.71 6.36
C LYS A 19 21.01 11.34 4.96
N GLU A 20 21.83 12.37 4.74
CA GLU A 20 21.83 13.23 3.56
C GLU A 20 22.36 12.55 2.28
N GLY A 21 21.80 12.93 1.12
CA GLY A 21 22.38 12.64 -0.21
C GLY A 21 21.40 12.88 -1.37
N GLY A 22 21.71 13.82 -2.28
CA GLY A 22 20.80 14.28 -3.34
C GLY A 22 20.69 13.40 -4.61
N SER A 23 19.69 13.70 -5.45
CA SER A 23 19.55 13.40 -6.91
C SER A 23 18.31 12.58 -7.41
N SER A 24 17.20 12.40 -6.65
CA SER A 24 16.25 11.29 -6.90
C SER A 24 14.80 11.59 -7.37
N GLU A 25 14.46 12.72 -8.02
CA GLU A 25 13.03 13.01 -8.34
C GLU A 25 12.37 12.14 -9.42
N VAL A 26 13.09 11.74 -10.47
CA VAL A 26 12.50 10.91 -11.55
C VAL A 26 12.27 9.47 -11.06
N GLN A 27 13.12 9.01 -10.15
CA GLN A 27 13.21 7.60 -9.80
C GLN A 27 12.12 7.13 -8.83
N TYR A 28 11.54 8.02 -8.01
CA TYR A 28 10.43 7.63 -7.12
C TYR A 28 9.11 7.49 -7.89
N ARG A 29 8.89 8.29 -8.95
CA ARG A 29 7.65 8.24 -9.74
C ARG A 29 7.47 6.88 -10.43
N ASP A 30 8.57 6.28 -10.88
CA ASP A 30 8.51 4.96 -11.51
C ASP A 30 8.26 3.84 -10.50
N ILE A 31 8.79 3.95 -9.29
CA ILE A 31 8.45 3.03 -8.18
C ILE A 31 6.96 3.15 -7.83
N VAL A 32 6.47 4.38 -7.71
CA VAL A 32 5.06 4.70 -7.46
C VAL A 32 4.16 4.13 -8.56
N LYS A 33 4.55 4.20 -9.84
CA LYS A 33 3.84 3.56 -10.96
C LYS A 33 3.83 2.03 -10.85
N ILE A 34 4.96 1.42 -10.47
CA ILE A 34 5.05 -0.04 -10.27
C ILE A 34 4.05 -0.48 -9.20
N ILE A 35 4.02 0.21 -8.06
CA ILE A 35 3.05 -0.05 -7.00
C ILE A 35 1.62 0.11 -7.53
N ASP A 36 1.32 1.20 -8.24
CA ASP A 36 -0.02 1.45 -8.78
C ASP A 36 -0.49 0.38 -9.79
N VAL A 37 0.41 -0.15 -10.62
CA VAL A 37 0.11 -1.31 -11.49
C VAL A 37 -0.29 -2.53 -10.67
N LYS A 38 0.46 -2.84 -9.60
CA LYS A 38 0.15 -3.97 -8.71
C LYS A 38 -1.17 -3.79 -7.98
N LEU A 39 -1.49 -2.57 -7.55
CA LEU A 39 -2.79 -2.27 -6.93
C LEU A 39 -3.95 -2.40 -7.92
N ARG A 40 -3.76 -2.03 -9.19
CA ARG A 40 -4.76 -2.30 -10.24
C ARG A 40 -4.95 -3.80 -10.44
N GLU A 41 -3.88 -4.58 -10.47
CA GLU A 41 -3.94 -6.05 -10.59
C GLU A 41 -4.73 -6.68 -9.43
N ILE A 42 -4.44 -6.28 -8.19
CA ILE A 42 -5.21 -6.71 -7.00
C ILE A 42 -6.68 -6.31 -7.13
N THR A 43 -6.95 -5.08 -7.56
CA THR A 43 -8.32 -4.59 -7.76
C THR A 43 -9.08 -5.46 -8.77
N THR A 44 -8.42 -5.87 -9.86
CA THR A 44 -9.00 -6.77 -10.87
C THR A 44 -9.25 -8.16 -10.31
N VAL A 45 -8.30 -8.73 -9.56
CA VAL A 45 -8.46 -10.05 -8.92
C VAL A 45 -9.66 -10.06 -7.97
N LEU A 46 -9.83 -8.99 -7.18
CA LEU A 46 -10.93 -8.89 -6.23
C LEU A 46 -12.28 -8.55 -6.87
N GLN A 47 -12.38 -8.24 -8.17
CA GLN A 47 -13.68 -8.01 -8.82
C GLN A 47 -14.62 -9.23 -8.75
N VAL A 48 -14.07 -10.42 -8.50
CA VAL A 48 -14.86 -11.65 -8.34
C VAL A 48 -15.91 -11.54 -7.22
N ILE A 49 -15.72 -10.65 -6.24
CA ILE A 49 -16.70 -10.41 -5.16
C ILE A 49 -18.04 -9.89 -5.67
N HIS A 50 -18.07 -9.34 -6.89
CA HIS A 50 -19.28 -8.80 -7.51
C HIS A 50 -19.98 -9.81 -8.43
N LYS A 51 -19.40 -10.99 -8.65
CA LYS A 51 -19.97 -12.05 -9.49
C LYS A 51 -21.01 -12.85 -8.71
N GLU A 52 -22.18 -13.08 -9.30
CA GLU A 52 -23.20 -13.96 -8.72
C GLU A 52 -22.65 -15.39 -8.52
N GLY A 53 -22.83 -15.95 -7.31
CA GLY A 53 -22.32 -17.28 -6.97
C GLY A 53 -20.80 -17.36 -6.69
N GLY A 54 -20.08 -16.24 -6.70
CA GLY A 54 -18.60 -16.21 -6.57
C GLY A 54 -18.01 -16.57 -5.20
N SER A 55 -18.80 -17.02 -4.21
CA SER A 55 -18.30 -17.19 -2.83
C SER A 55 -17.16 -18.21 -2.71
N SER A 56 -17.13 -19.22 -3.58
CA SER A 56 -16.05 -20.22 -3.63
C SER A 56 -14.75 -19.67 -4.21
N GLU A 57 -14.82 -18.64 -5.07
CA GLU A 57 -13.66 -18.03 -5.74
C GLU A 57 -13.02 -16.92 -4.88
N ILE A 58 -13.76 -16.33 -3.93
CA ILE A 58 -13.29 -15.23 -3.07
C ILE A 58 -12.03 -15.60 -2.29
N ARG A 59 -11.97 -16.80 -1.71
CA ARG A 59 -10.79 -17.24 -0.94
C ARG A 59 -9.53 -17.28 -1.81
N GLY A 60 -9.63 -17.87 -3.00
CA GLY A 60 -8.52 -17.92 -3.96
C GLY A 60 -8.10 -16.53 -4.43
N ALA A 61 -9.05 -15.62 -4.60
CA ALA A 61 -8.76 -14.22 -4.93
C ALA A 61 -8.04 -13.48 -3.79
N CYS A 62 -8.40 -13.75 -2.52
CA CYS A 62 -7.70 -13.20 -1.36
C CYS A 62 -6.25 -13.72 -1.27
N ASP A 63 -6.03 -15.01 -1.46
CA ASP A 63 -4.67 -15.60 -1.45
C ASP A 63 -3.78 -15.04 -2.56
N LYS A 64 -4.31 -14.91 -3.78
CA LYS A 64 -3.60 -14.26 -4.88
C LYS A 64 -3.30 -12.79 -4.58
N SER A 65 -4.26 -12.08 -3.99
CA SER A 65 -4.09 -10.66 -3.63
C SER A 65 -3.01 -10.47 -2.56
N LYS A 66 -2.95 -11.36 -1.54
CA LYS A 66 -1.87 -11.35 -0.52
C LYS A 66 -0.49 -11.58 -1.14
N THR A 67 -0.40 -12.44 -2.16
CA THR A 67 0.86 -12.64 -2.90
C THR A 67 1.29 -11.36 -3.63
N LEU A 68 0.35 -10.70 -4.33
CA LEU A 68 0.62 -9.43 -5.02
C LEU A 68 0.96 -8.28 -4.05
N LEU A 69 0.47 -8.33 -2.81
CA LEU A 69 0.84 -7.36 -1.77
C LEU A 69 2.31 -7.47 -1.33
N LEU A 70 2.96 -8.63 -1.53
CA LEU A 70 4.41 -8.74 -1.29
C LEU A 70 5.22 -7.90 -2.27
N ASP A 71 4.78 -7.81 -3.53
CA ASP A 71 5.39 -6.92 -4.52
C ASP A 71 5.17 -5.44 -4.16
N VAL A 72 4.01 -5.12 -3.59
CA VAL A 72 3.70 -3.77 -3.10
C VAL A 72 4.63 -3.40 -1.93
N LYS A 73 4.84 -4.33 -0.99
CA LYS A 73 5.79 -4.20 0.11
C LYS A 73 7.22 -3.92 -0.37
N ASP A 74 7.71 -4.71 -1.32
CA ASP A 74 9.03 -4.49 -1.94
C ASP A 74 9.12 -3.11 -2.62
N GLY A 75 8.07 -2.70 -3.31
CA GLY A 75 7.95 -1.36 -3.89
C GLY A 75 8.07 -0.24 -2.84
N TYR A 76 7.40 -0.39 -1.70
CA TYR A 76 7.53 0.56 -0.59
C TYR A 76 8.92 0.54 0.06
N GLY A 77 9.58 -0.61 0.17
CA GLY A 77 10.98 -0.72 0.60
C GLY A 77 11.91 0.12 -0.28
N LYS A 78 11.81 -0.07 -1.61
CA LYS A 78 12.57 0.72 -2.60
C LYS A 78 12.25 2.22 -2.56
N LEU A 79 10.99 2.57 -2.30
CA LEU A 79 10.57 3.95 -2.15
C LEU A 79 11.19 4.59 -0.89
N SER A 80 11.20 3.86 0.22
CA SER A 80 11.80 4.27 1.49
C SER A 80 13.29 4.58 1.33
N ASP A 81 14.03 3.69 0.65
CA ASP A 81 15.47 3.87 0.38
C ASP A 81 15.79 5.14 -0.42
N LYS A 82 14.91 5.55 -1.34
CA LYS A 82 15.14 6.74 -2.19
C LYS A 82 14.63 8.04 -1.58
N VAL A 83 13.69 7.98 -0.65
CA VAL A 83 13.08 9.15 0.00
C VAL A 83 13.89 9.63 1.20
N GLN A 84 14.94 8.91 1.60
CA GLN A 84 15.86 9.26 2.71
C GLN A 84 16.46 10.68 2.63
N SER A 85 16.40 11.35 1.48
CA SER A 85 16.91 12.70 1.24
C SER A 85 15.86 13.80 1.07
N LEU A 86 14.56 13.48 1.15
CA LEU A 86 13.47 14.40 0.75
C LEU A 86 12.59 14.76 1.94
N SER A 87 12.21 16.04 2.04
CA SER A 87 11.23 16.49 3.05
C SER A 87 9.91 15.76 2.82
N TYR A 88 9.56 14.80 3.68
CA TYR A 88 8.36 13.94 3.58
C TYR A 88 7.09 14.69 3.12
N HIS A 89 6.82 15.84 3.75
CA HIS A 89 5.63 16.63 3.47
C HIS A 89 5.61 17.26 2.07
N ARG A 90 6.78 17.51 1.46
CA ARG A 90 6.91 18.11 0.13
C ARG A 90 6.51 17.15 -0.98
N PHE A 91 6.68 15.85 -0.77
CA PHE A 91 6.45 14.82 -1.81
C PHE A 91 5.25 13.92 -1.50
N ASN A 92 4.59 14.13 -0.37
CA ASN A 92 3.45 13.35 0.10
C ASN A 92 2.33 13.16 -0.95
N ASP A 93 2.07 14.18 -1.78
CA ASP A 93 1.02 14.08 -2.81
C ASP A 93 1.28 12.99 -3.87
N HIS A 94 2.53 12.56 -4.05
CA HIS A 94 2.90 11.52 -5.02
C HIS A 94 2.51 10.11 -4.56
N TRP A 95 2.53 9.83 -3.25
CA TRP A 95 2.23 8.51 -2.71
C TRP A 95 0.94 8.45 -1.89
N LYS A 96 0.37 9.60 -1.49
CA LYS A 96 -0.87 9.67 -0.70
C LYS A 96 -2.02 8.86 -1.30
N PHE A 97 -2.28 9.03 -2.60
CA PHE A 97 -3.38 8.33 -3.28
C PHE A 97 -3.15 6.81 -3.30
N ILE A 98 -1.90 6.40 -3.54
CA ILE A 98 -1.52 4.99 -3.59
C ILE A 98 -1.60 4.37 -2.20
N SER A 99 -1.13 5.06 -1.16
CA SER A 99 -1.27 4.63 0.24
C SER A 99 -2.73 4.43 0.65
N GLN A 100 -3.63 5.34 0.27
CA GLN A 100 -5.07 5.16 0.53
C GLN A 100 -5.63 3.91 -0.15
N ARG A 101 -5.23 3.65 -1.40
CA ARG A 101 -5.65 2.45 -2.14
C ARG A 101 -5.09 1.16 -1.51
N VAL A 102 -3.84 1.16 -1.07
CA VAL A 102 -3.23 0.03 -0.35
C VAL A 102 -4.02 -0.29 0.91
N THR A 103 -4.28 0.73 1.75
CA THR A 103 -5.05 0.57 2.98
C THR A 103 -6.45 0.03 2.71
N PHE A 104 -7.14 0.56 1.69
CA PHE A 104 -8.45 0.07 1.29
C PHE A 104 -8.41 -1.41 0.88
N LEU A 105 -7.45 -1.81 0.04
CA LEU A 105 -7.33 -3.18 -0.44
C LEU A 105 -7.00 -4.16 0.69
N ILE A 106 -6.11 -3.80 1.63
CA ILE A 106 -5.80 -4.62 2.81
C ILE A 106 -7.05 -4.79 3.68
N ALA A 107 -7.76 -3.69 3.96
CA ALA A 107 -8.99 -3.74 4.73
C ALA A 107 -10.06 -4.61 4.06
N LEU A 108 -10.21 -4.51 2.74
CA LEU A 108 -11.13 -5.32 1.96
C LEU A 108 -10.77 -6.81 2.02
N ILE A 109 -9.49 -7.16 1.83
CA ILE A 109 -9.03 -8.56 1.92
C ILE A 109 -9.30 -9.12 3.32
N ASN A 110 -8.93 -8.38 4.38
CA ASN A 110 -9.17 -8.83 5.75
C ASN A 110 -10.68 -9.02 6.04
N TYR A 111 -11.52 -8.12 5.52
CA TYR A 111 -12.97 -8.24 5.65
C TYR A 111 -13.52 -9.47 4.92
N LEU A 112 -13.03 -9.76 3.71
CA LEU A 112 -13.47 -10.93 2.94
C LEU A 112 -13.04 -12.25 3.60
N GLU A 113 -11.94 -12.28 4.33
CA GLU A 113 -11.43 -13.48 4.99
C GLU A 113 -12.01 -13.72 6.38
N SER A 114 -12.13 -12.66 7.18
CA SER A 114 -12.45 -12.75 8.61
C SER A 114 -13.76 -12.05 9.00
N GLY A 115 -14.36 -11.28 8.08
CA GLY A 115 -15.51 -10.42 8.39
C GLY A 115 -15.16 -9.21 9.26
N THR A 116 -13.88 -8.96 9.53
CA THR A 116 -13.42 -7.87 10.41
C THR A 116 -12.72 -6.75 9.64
N LEU A 117 -12.77 -5.54 10.18
CA LEU A 117 -11.98 -4.43 9.66
C LEU A 117 -10.50 -4.62 10.03
N ALA A 118 -9.60 -4.42 9.07
CA ALA A 118 -8.17 -4.51 9.34
C ALA A 118 -7.75 -3.50 10.42
N THR A 119 -6.97 -3.99 11.38
CA THR A 119 -6.29 -3.14 12.36
C THR A 119 -5.15 -2.40 11.70
N LEU A 120 -4.66 -1.38 12.40
CA LEU A 120 -3.55 -0.61 11.91
C LEU A 120 -2.28 -1.44 11.74
N ASP A 121 -2.00 -2.32 12.70
CA ASP A 121 -0.78 -3.12 12.72
C ASP A 121 -0.72 -4.03 11.48
N GLN A 122 -1.86 -4.64 11.12
CA GLN A 122 -2.00 -5.47 9.92
C GLN A 122 -1.77 -4.67 8.61
N VAL A 123 -2.15 -3.39 8.58
CA VAL A 123 -1.89 -2.53 7.42
C VAL A 123 -0.40 -2.15 7.34
N THR A 124 0.28 -2.02 8.48
CA THR A 124 1.70 -1.64 8.56
C THR A 124 2.69 -2.78 8.40
N GLU A 125 2.23 -4.04 8.48
CA GLU A 125 3.06 -5.22 8.22
C GLU A 125 3.42 -5.39 6.73
N ILE A 126 2.74 -4.65 5.86
CA ILE A 126 3.03 -4.55 4.42
C ILE A 126 4.07 -3.45 4.22
#